data_AF-A0A1W5CWG9-F1
#
_entry.id   AF-A0A1W5CWG9-F1
#
_cell.length_a   1.000
_cell.length_b   1.000
_cell.length_c   1.000
_cell.angle_alpha   90.00
_cell.angle_beta   90.00
_cell.angle_gamma   90.00
#
_symmetry.space_group_name_H-M   'P 1'
#
loop_
_entity.id
_entity.type
_entity.pdbx_description
1 polymer ?
#
loop_
_entity_poly.entity_id
_entity_poly.type
_entity_poly.pdbx_seq_one_letter_code
_entity_poly.pdbx_strand_id
1 'polypeptide(L)'
;MTTHPTLSQLQTYAHNFQTNINTSVSNLTLRDYIRLIIILGAYCLLRPYLLQLAARFQAADHDRDLDEDEMSSAAAIHPNSLRGQVSVPDDSSDENEEGEEGKGRGNGTGVEWGKKARRRQRGLIRGILEAEEKLKREEEEADSDKEIEEFLMK
;
A
#
# COMPACT_ATOMS: atom_id res chain seq x y z
N MET A 1 37.14 -0.13 -33.02
CA MET A 1 37.03 -1.01 -31.83
C MET A 1 36.59 -0.16 -30.65
N THR A 2 35.29 0.00 -30.45
CA THR A 2 34.70 0.80 -29.37
C THR A 2 34.48 -0.09 -28.15
N THR A 3 35.46 -0.16 -27.26
CA THR A 3 35.27 -0.80 -25.95
C THR A 3 34.42 0.13 -25.09
N HIS A 4 33.21 -0.31 -24.72
CA HIS A 4 32.33 0.47 -23.85
C HIS A 4 32.97 0.57 -22.45
N PRO A 5 33.40 1.77 -21.99
CA PRO A 5 34.13 1.93 -20.73
C PRO A 5 33.30 1.58 -19.50
N THR A 6 31.97 1.48 -19.65
CA THR A 6 31.04 1.19 -18.56
C THR A 6 31.08 -0.27 -18.11
N LEU A 7 31.27 -1.21 -19.05
CA LEU A 7 31.30 -2.65 -18.72
C LEU A 7 32.58 -3.04 -17.97
N SER A 8 33.73 -2.49 -18.37
CA SER A 8 35.00 -2.73 -17.69
C SER A 8 35.04 -2.08 -16.30
N GLN A 9 34.43 -0.89 -16.14
CA GLN A 9 34.26 -0.25 -14.83
C GLN A 9 33.35 -1.08 -13.91
N LEU A 10 32.20 -1.54 -14.40
CA LEU A 10 31.30 -2.40 -13.63
C LEU A 10 31.98 -3.71 -13.22
N GLN A 11 32.73 -4.34 -14.12
CA GLN A 11 33.49 -5.55 -13.79
C GLN A 11 34.56 -5.27 -12.73
N THR A 12 35.21 -4.11 -12.78
CA THR A 12 36.21 -3.71 -11.78
C THR A 12 35.56 -3.46 -10.42
N TYR A 13 34.43 -2.75 -10.37
CA TYR A 13 33.69 -2.54 -9.13
C TYR A 13 33.15 -3.83 -8.54
N ALA A 14 32.61 -4.72 -9.37
CA ALA A 14 32.14 -6.04 -8.96
C ALA A 14 33.28 -6.89 -8.41
N HIS A 15 34.43 -6.91 -9.10
CA HIS A 15 35.61 -7.65 -8.66
C HIS A 15 36.17 -7.12 -7.32
N ASN A 16 36.25 -5.79 -7.17
CA ASN A 16 36.71 -5.16 -5.93
C ASN A 16 35.73 -5.41 -4.79
N PHE A 17 34.43 -5.32 -5.05
CA PHE A 17 33.39 -5.61 -4.07
C PHE A 17 33.44 -7.06 -3.59
N GLN A 18 33.53 -8.01 -4.52
CA GLN A 18 33.62 -9.43 -4.19
C GLN A 18 34.89 -9.75 -3.40
N THR A 19 36.04 -9.21 -3.82
CA THR A 19 37.30 -9.40 -3.11
C THR A 19 37.25 -8.78 -1.71
N ASN A 20 36.74 -7.55 -1.59
CA ASN A 20 36.61 -6.87 -0.30
C ASN A 20 35.66 -7.61 0.66
N ILE A 21 34.52 -8.10 0.18
CA ILE A 21 33.60 -8.89 1.00
C ILE A 21 34.26 -10.20 1.42
N ASN A 22 34.86 -10.93 0.48
CA ASN A 22 35.46 -12.21 0.79
C ASN A 22 36.60 -12.05 1.80
N THR A 23 37.47 -11.06 1.61
CA THR A 23 38.53 -10.70 2.56
C THR A 23 37.96 -10.28 3.91
N SER A 24 36.90 -9.47 3.95
CA SER A 24 36.30 -9.02 5.21
C SER A 24 35.66 -10.18 5.98
N VAL A 25 35.01 -11.12 5.28
CA VAL A 25 34.35 -12.27 5.92
C VAL A 25 35.37 -13.33 6.35
N SER A 26 36.39 -13.60 5.54
CA SER A 26 37.42 -14.61 5.85
C SER A 26 38.39 -14.19 6.96
N ASN A 27 38.57 -12.89 7.19
CA ASN A 27 39.44 -12.38 8.26
C ASN A 27 38.70 -12.10 9.59
N LEU A 28 37.42 -12.49 9.70
CA LEU A 28 36.68 -12.32 10.96
C LEU A 28 37.18 -13.29 12.02
N THR A 29 37.48 -12.76 13.21
CA THR A 29 37.75 -13.60 14.38
C THR A 29 36.44 -14.09 15.00
N LEU A 30 36.49 -15.15 15.82
CA LEU A 30 35.31 -15.66 16.53
C LEU A 30 34.62 -14.57 17.38
N ARG A 31 35.41 -13.65 17.96
CA ARG A 31 34.89 -12.51 18.73
C ARG A 31 34.06 -11.56 17.87
N ASP A 32 34.45 -11.37 16.61
CA ASP A 32 33.75 -10.45 15.70
C ASP A 32 32.43 -11.06 15.22
N TYR A 33 32.37 -12.37 15.01
CA TYR A 33 31.11 -13.07 14.74
C TYR A 33 30.12 -12.93 15.89
N ILE A 34 30.57 -13.10 17.13
CA ILE A 34 29.71 -12.94 18.31
C ILE A 34 29.16 -11.51 18.38
N ARG A 35 30.02 -10.49 18.16
CA ARG A 35 29.59 -9.09 18.10
C ARG A 35 28.56 -8.85 16.98
N LEU A 36 28.78 -9.42 15.81
CA LEU A 36 27.86 -9.29 14.66
C LEU A 36 26.48 -9.87 14.99
N ILE A 37 26.43 -11.05 15.58
CA ILE A 37 25.18 -11.69 16.01
C ILE A 37 24.47 -10.84 17.08
N ILE A 38 25.21 -10.28 18.04
CA ILE A 38 24.62 -9.38 19.05
C ILE A 38 23.98 -8.16 18.40
N ILE A 39 24.67 -7.50 17.46
CA ILE A 39 24.14 -6.33 16.76
C ILE A 39 22.91 -6.70 15.93
N LEU A 40 22.96 -7.83 15.21
CA LEU A 40 21.84 -8.29 14.38
C LEU A 40 20.63 -8.66 15.24
N GLY A 41 20.85 -9.40 16.33
CA GLY A 41 19.82 -9.76 17.30
C GLY A 41 19.20 -8.53 17.97
N ALA A 42 20.03 -7.56 18.36
CA ALA A 42 19.57 -6.29 18.90
C ALA A 42 18.72 -5.51 17.88
N TYR A 43 19.13 -5.47 16.61
CA TYR A 43 18.35 -4.83 15.55
C TYR A 43 17.01 -5.55 15.31
N CYS A 44 16.99 -6.88 15.28
CA CYS A 44 15.75 -7.66 15.17
C CYS A 44 14.78 -7.36 16.31
N LEU A 45 15.28 -7.18 17.54
CA LEU A 45 14.48 -6.77 18.69
C LEU A 45 14.04 -5.30 18.60
N LEU A 46 14.90 -4.40 18.12
CA LEU A 46 14.62 -2.97 18.04
C LEU A 46 13.59 -2.64 16.93
N ARG A 47 13.63 -3.37 15.81
CA ARG A 47 12.78 -3.17 14.63
C ARG A 47 11.27 -3.04 14.92
N PRO A 48 10.60 -3.96 15.65
CA PRO A 48 9.17 -3.83 15.92
C PRO A 48 8.81 -2.55 16.67
N TYR A 49 9.68 -2.10 17.59
CA TYR A 49 9.45 -0.86 18.33
C TYR A 49 9.62 0.37 17.44
N LEU A 50 10.65 0.39 16.58
CA LEU A 50 10.83 1.47 15.60
C LEU A 50 9.64 1.57 14.64
N LEU A 51 9.10 0.43 14.19
CA LEU A 51 7.90 0.40 13.35
C LEU A 51 6.68 0.94 14.07
N GLN A 52 6.49 0.60 15.35
CA GLN A 52 5.38 1.14 16.15
C GLN A 52 5.52 2.65 16.38
N LEU A 53 6.74 3.14 16.64
CA LEU A 53 7.02 4.58 16.75
C LEU A 53 6.73 5.30 15.43
N ALA A 54 7.24 4.78 14.31
CA ALA A 54 6.99 5.34 12.99
C ALA A 54 5.49 5.38 12.64
N ALA A 55 4.74 4.31 12.96
CA ALA A 55 3.30 4.27 12.75
C ALA A 55 2.57 5.32 13.61
N ARG A 56 3.02 5.56 14.84
CA ARG A 56 2.45 6.61 15.72
C ARG A 56 2.75 8.01 15.20
N PHE A 57 3.96 8.26 14.70
CA PHE A 57 4.29 9.53 14.05
C PHE A 57 3.47 9.74 12.78
N GLN A 58 3.35 8.71 11.94
CA GLN A 58 2.52 8.80 10.74
C GLN A 58 1.05 9.03 11.04
N ALA A 59 0.51 8.40 12.09
CA ALA A 59 -0.87 8.67 12.54
C ALA A 59 -1.03 10.10 13.06
N ALA A 60 -0.08 10.59 13.87
CA ALA A 60 -0.10 11.96 14.38
C ALA A 60 0.01 13.00 13.27
N ASP A 61 0.84 12.76 12.25
CA ASP A 61 0.94 13.62 11.07
C ASP A 61 -0.33 13.56 10.21
N HIS A 62 -1.01 12.41 10.16
CA HIS A 62 -2.25 12.26 9.42
C HIS A 62 -3.44 12.92 10.13
N ASP A 63 -3.46 12.92 11.46
CA ASP A 63 -4.47 13.58 12.28
C ASP A 63 -4.18 15.08 12.51
N ARG A 64 -3.00 15.57 12.09
CA ARG A 64 -2.66 16.99 12.18
C ARG A 64 -3.47 17.75 11.14
N ASP A 65 -4.27 18.71 11.60
CA ASP A 65 -4.92 19.69 10.73
C ASP A 65 -3.82 20.47 10.00
N LEU A 66 -3.81 20.34 8.66
CA LEU A 66 -2.88 21.05 7.80
C LEU A 66 -3.36 22.50 7.69
N ASP A 67 -2.48 23.45 7.99
CA ASP A 67 -2.75 24.88 7.79
C ASP A 67 -3.00 25.17 6.29
N GLU A 68 -3.76 26.22 5.95
CA GLU A 68 -4.09 26.57 4.56
C GLU A 68 -2.86 26.70 3.64
N ASP A 69 -1.73 27.15 4.20
CA ASP A 69 -0.45 27.26 3.49
C ASP A 69 0.18 25.89 3.19
N GLU A 70 0.06 24.90 4.08
CA GLU A 70 0.55 23.52 3.86
C GLU A 70 -0.35 22.74 2.89
N MET A 71 -1.66 23.00 2.92
CA MET A 71 -2.65 22.39 2.03
C MET A 71 -2.42 22.77 0.55
N SER A 72 -1.78 23.92 0.30
CA SER A 72 -1.38 24.38 -1.03
C SER A 72 -0.09 23.73 -1.57
N SER A 73 0.66 23.01 -0.72
CA SER A 73 1.93 22.40 -1.09
C SER A 73 1.74 21.07 -1.84
N ALA A 74 2.61 20.77 -2.81
CA ALA A 74 2.58 19.51 -3.57
C ALA A 74 2.82 18.25 -2.70
N ALA A 75 3.20 18.42 -1.43
CA ALA A 75 3.38 17.34 -0.45
C ALA A 75 2.09 17.01 0.32
N ALA A 76 1.09 17.91 0.33
CA ALA A 76 -0.21 17.66 0.92
C ALA A 76 -1.05 16.77 -0.01
N ILE A 77 -0.98 15.46 0.20
CA ILE A 77 -1.81 14.50 -0.52
C ILE A 77 -3.20 14.51 0.11
N HIS A 78 -4.11 15.30 -0.46
CA HIS A 78 -5.53 15.25 -0.06
C HIS A 78 -6.14 13.90 -0.49
N PRO A 79 -7.00 13.27 0.35
CA PRO A 79 -7.59 11.94 0.08
C PRO A 79 -8.36 11.85 -1.25
N ASN A 80 -8.85 12.97 -1.78
CA ASN A 80 -9.52 13.01 -3.07
C ASN A 80 -8.56 13.25 -4.26
N SER A 81 -7.30 13.63 -4.04
CA SER A 81 -6.33 13.92 -5.12
C SER A 81 -5.91 12.68 -5.91
N LEU A 82 -6.06 11.49 -5.33
CA LEU A 82 -5.76 10.21 -6.00
C LEU A 82 -6.99 9.57 -6.67
N ARG A 83 -8.19 10.11 -6.45
CA ARG A 83 -9.43 9.61 -7.04
C ARG A 83 -9.54 10.13 -8.48
N GLY A 84 -9.03 9.35 -9.44
CA GLY A 84 -9.12 9.63 -10.88
C GLY A 84 -7.79 9.69 -11.63
N GLN A 85 -6.65 9.74 -10.92
CA GLN A 85 -5.32 9.78 -11.55
C GLN A 85 -4.73 8.37 -11.83
N VAL A 86 -5.35 7.33 -11.28
CA VAL A 86 -5.01 5.93 -11.58
C VAL A 86 -6.16 5.34 -12.39
N SER A 87 -5.96 5.16 -13.70
CA SER A 87 -6.79 4.30 -14.52
C SER A 87 -6.64 2.88 -14.02
N VAL A 88 -7.51 2.46 -13.10
CA VAL A 88 -7.71 1.05 -12.78
C VAL A 88 -8.28 0.43 -14.05
N PRO A 89 -7.59 -0.52 -14.71
CA PRO A 89 -8.20 -1.25 -15.81
C PRO A 89 -9.49 -1.87 -15.31
N ASP A 90 -10.59 -1.56 -16.00
CA ASP A 90 -11.89 -2.16 -15.80
C ASP A 90 -11.78 -3.65 -16.13
N ASP A 91 -11.57 -4.48 -15.11
CA ASP A 91 -11.77 -5.93 -15.24
C ASP A 91 -13.25 -6.21 -15.03
N SER A 92 -14.01 -5.82 -16.05
CA SER A 92 -15.32 -6.34 -16.37
C SER A 92 -15.16 -7.85 -16.64
N SER A 93 -15.17 -8.64 -15.57
CA SER A 93 -15.29 -10.10 -15.59
C SER A 93 -15.76 -10.56 -14.21
N ASP A 94 -16.95 -10.12 -13.84
CA ASP A 94 -17.82 -10.94 -13.01
C ASP A 94 -18.77 -11.66 -13.96
N GLU A 95 -18.38 -12.84 -14.42
CA GLU A 95 -19.30 -13.89 -14.84
C GLU A 95 -18.55 -15.21 -15.01
N ASN A 96 -19.07 -16.23 -14.32
CA ASN A 96 -18.86 -17.66 -14.42
C ASN A 96 -17.76 -18.36 -13.60
N GLU A 97 -18.28 -19.22 -12.73
CA GLU A 97 -17.69 -20.41 -12.16
C GLU A 97 -17.09 -21.35 -13.22
N GLU A 98 -16.18 -22.20 -12.75
CA GLU A 98 -15.83 -23.51 -13.33
C GLU A 98 -15.11 -23.57 -14.69
N GLY A 99 -13.79 -23.79 -14.60
CA GLY A 99 -13.12 -24.74 -15.48
C GLY A 99 -12.41 -24.19 -16.72
N GLU A 100 -11.36 -24.91 -17.06
CA GLU A 100 -10.63 -24.93 -18.32
C GLU A 100 -9.44 -23.99 -18.54
N GLU A 101 -8.34 -24.66 -18.90
CA GLU A 101 -7.02 -24.17 -19.17
C GLU A 101 -6.96 -23.47 -20.53
N GLY A 102 -6.36 -22.27 -20.61
CA GLY A 102 -6.18 -21.60 -21.89
C GLY A 102 -5.17 -20.46 -21.83
N LYS A 103 -3.96 -20.73 -22.32
CA LYS A 103 -2.81 -19.81 -22.41
C LYS A 103 -3.13 -18.38 -22.88
N GLY A 104 -2.77 -17.40 -22.06
CA GLY A 104 -2.71 -15.98 -22.40
C GLY A 104 -1.59 -15.21 -21.67
N ARG A 105 -0.36 -15.71 -21.81
CA ARG A 105 0.96 -15.07 -21.57
C ARG A 105 0.97 -13.61 -21.06
N GLY A 106 1.09 -13.46 -19.73
CA GLY A 106 1.52 -12.23 -19.04
C GLY A 106 2.34 -12.61 -17.79
N ASN A 107 3.66 -12.54 -17.92
CA ASN A 107 4.64 -13.05 -16.97
C ASN A 107 4.70 -12.17 -15.71
N GLY A 108 4.37 -12.73 -14.54
CA GLY A 108 4.65 -12.08 -13.26
C GLY A 108 3.88 -12.72 -12.10
N THR A 109 4.62 -13.44 -11.26
CA THR A 109 4.22 -13.86 -9.91
C THR A 109 3.72 -12.64 -9.12
N GLY A 110 2.42 -12.33 -9.22
CA GLY A 110 1.77 -11.24 -8.52
C GLY A 110 1.71 -11.54 -7.04
N VAL A 111 2.59 -10.91 -6.26
CA VAL A 111 2.74 -11.11 -4.83
C VAL A 111 1.37 -10.99 -4.12
N GLU A 112 0.95 -12.06 -3.44
CA GLU A 112 -0.35 -12.24 -2.73
C GLU A 112 -0.53 -11.39 -1.46
N TRP A 113 0.39 -10.50 -1.13
CA TRP A 113 0.26 -9.63 0.02
C TRP A 113 -0.76 -8.52 -0.26
N GLY A 114 -1.81 -8.48 0.54
CA GLY A 114 -2.80 -7.40 0.51
C GLY A 114 -4.08 -7.69 -0.27
N LYS A 115 -4.25 -8.85 -0.93
CA LYS A 115 -5.56 -9.22 -1.51
C LYS A 115 -6.67 -9.25 -0.45
N LYS A 116 -6.39 -9.82 0.72
CA LYS A 116 -7.34 -9.85 1.86
C LYS A 116 -7.63 -8.46 2.43
N ALA A 117 -6.63 -7.57 2.50
CA ALA A 117 -6.79 -6.20 2.98
C ALA A 117 -7.65 -5.38 2.01
N ARG A 118 -7.39 -5.48 0.70
CA ARG A 118 -8.18 -4.83 -0.35
C ARG A 118 -9.64 -5.32 -0.36
N ARG A 119 -9.87 -6.63 -0.18
CA ARG A 119 -11.22 -7.20 -0.08
C ARG A 119 -11.98 -6.65 1.13
N ARG A 120 -11.32 -6.50 2.29
CA ARG A 120 -11.93 -5.91 3.49
C ARG A 120 -12.24 -4.42 3.33
N GLN A 121 -11.33 -3.65 2.73
CA GLN A 121 -11.55 -2.23 2.44
C GLN A 121 -12.75 -2.03 1.51
N ARG A 122 -12.87 -2.84 0.45
CA ARG A 122 -14.03 -2.82 -0.46
C ARG A 122 -15.34 -3.16 0.24
N GLY A 123 -15.33 -4.14 1.16
CA GLY A 123 -16.50 -4.49 1.96
C GLY A 123 -16.98 -3.36 2.88
N LEU A 124 -16.05 -2.65 3.52
CA LEU A 124 -16.38 -1.49 4.36
C LEU A 124 -16.96 -0.34 3.54
N ILE A 125 -16.36 -0.01 2.38
CA ILE A 125 -16.86 1.05 1.50
C ILE A 125 -18.26 0.70 0.97
N ARG A 126 -18.49 -0.55 0.58
CA ARG A 126 -19.81 -1.03 0.13
C ARG A 126 -20.85 -0.92 1.24
N GLY A 127 -20.51 -1.30 2.48
CA GLY A 127 -21.43 -1.21 3.61
C GLY A 127 -21.77 0.23 3.99
N ILE A 128 -20.83 1.17 3.87
CA ILE A 128 -21.08 2.60 4.10
C ILE A 128 -22.04 3.15 3.02
N LEU A 129 -21.79 2.83 1.75
CA LEU A 129 -22.64 3.28 0.64
C LEU A 129 -24.07 2.73 0.74
N GLU A 130 -24.23 1.46 1.11
CA GLU A 130 -25.53 0.81 1.30
C GLU A 130 -26.30 1.40 2.50
N ALA A 131 -25.60 1.77 3.57
CA ALA A 131 -26.21 2.46 4.70
C ALA A 131 -26.70 3.87 4.35
N GLU A 132 -25.94 4.63 3.55
CA GLU A 132 -26.35 5.94 3.05
C GLU A 132 -27.56 5.84 2.11
N GLU A 133 -27.57 4.87 1.20
CA GLU A 133 -28.71 4.63 0.29
C GLU A 133 -29.98 4.27 1.07
N LYS A 134 -29.85 3.43 2.11
CA LYS A 134 -30.97 3.06 2.98
C LYS A 134 -31.52 4.25 3.77
N LEU A 135 -30.65 5.10 4.33
CA LEU A 135 -31.07 6.31 5.04
C LEU A 135 -31.80 7.29 4.12
N LYS A 136 -31.30 7.47 2.89
CA LYS A 136 -31.95 8.33 1.89
C LYS A 136 -33.33 7.81 1.50
N ARG A 137 -33.46 6.48 1.37
CA ARG A 137 -34.76 5.85 1.08
C ARG A 137 -35.76 6.02 2.23
N GLU A 138 -35.31 5.87 3.47
CA GLU A 138 -36.16 6.09 4.66
C GLU A 138 -36.59 7.57 4.77
N GLU A 139 -35.74 8.51 4.37
CA GLU A 139 -36.08 9.95 4.30
C GLU A 139 -37.10 10.25 3.18
N GLU A 140 -36.91 9.67 2.00
CA GLU A 140 -37.85 9.78 0.87
C GLU A 140 -39.21 9.13 1.18
N GLU A 141 -39.23 7.97 1.85
CA GLU A 141 -40.45 7.31 2.30
C GLU A 141 -41.17 8.16 3.37
N ALA A 142 -40.42 8.72 4.34
CA ALA A 142 -40.97 9.60 5.37
C ALA A 142 -41.53 10.93 4.83
N ASP A 143 -40.93 11.49 3.77
CA ASP A 143 -41.47 12.68 3.10
C ASP A 143 -42.70 12.34 2.26
N SER A 144 -42.73 11.18 1.60
CA SER A 144 -43.91 10.70 0.87
C SER A 144 -45.10 10.43 1.79
N ASP A 145 -44.86 9.89 3.00
CA ASP A 145 -45.90 9.64 4.00
C ASP A 145 -46.48 10.96 4.53
N LYS A 146 -45.63 11.99 4.75
CA LYS A 146 -46.10 13.33 5.13
C LYS A 146 -46.94 13.99 4.05
N GLU A 147 -46.56 13.86 2.78
CA GLU A 147 -47.35 14.38 1.65
C GLU A 147 -48.72 13.69 1.56
N ILE A 148 -48.80 12.39 1.87
CA ILE A 148 -50.07 11.64 1.91
C ILE A 148 -50.92 12.05 3.12
N GLU A 149 -50.31 12.27 4.30
CA GLU A 149 -51.01 12.76 5.50
C GLU A 149 -51.63 14.13 5.28
N GLU A 150 -50.94 15.05 4.59
CA GLU A 150 -51.48 16.37 4.24
C GLU A 150 -52.71 16.26 3.31
N PHE A 151 -52.75 15.24 2.44
CA PHE A 151 -53.88 14.99 1.55
C PHE A 151 -55.10 14.40 2.27
N LEU A 152 -54.92 13.77 3.44
CA LEU A 152 -55.99 13.13 4.23
C LEU A 152 -56.63 14.07 5.28
N MET A 153 -55.96 15.17 5.66
CA MET A 153 -56.48 16.15 6.63
C MET A 153 -57.30 17.30 5.99
N LYS A 154 -57.57 17.24 4.69
CA LYS A 154 -58.32 18.25 3.92
C LYS A 154 -59.62 17.69 3.38
#